data_AF-A0A397FLG1-F1
#
_entry.id   AF-A0A397FLG1-F1
#
_cell.length_a   1.000
_cell.length_b   1.000
_cell.length_c   1.000
_cell.angle_alpha   90.00
_cell.angle_beta   90.00
_cell.angle_gamma   90.00
#
_symmetry.space_group_name_H-M   'P 1'
#
loop_
_entity.id
_entity.type
_entity.pdbx_description
1 polymer ?
#
loop_
_entity_poly.entity_id
_entity_poly.type
_entity_poly.pdbx_seq_one_letter_code
_entity_poly.pdbx_strand_id
1 'polypeptide(L)'
;KGMFQVTPGSFEFATSLDVANTKDDDMESTVEIVRNFLEEAVAGNCEGLMVKTLSTEATYEPANRSHKWLKLKKDYLDGIGDSTDLVPVGAFYGRGKRTGVYGAYLLACYDPETEMYQCITKLGTGLSDEVLGLFFNQLKDCTIDRPRNDYAINDLIKPDVWFEPTQVWEILGADLSISPKYTAAIGLVSKDKGISLRFPRYIRLRDDKTPVQATSAAQLVMDLALDVEGAQVTSATSFDPKFPPSNVLDGYVWATCGLYPQEIIVQLATTSVISKVKTWTTNDIGENDGNLQIETQAVTREDASFVKVKVLSGYNDFITVHRISVEGKAPRK
;
A
#
# COMPACT_ATOMS: atom_id res chain seq x y z
N LYS A 1 -5.39 -4.75 43.49
CA LYS A 1 -5.71 -3.36 43.10
C LYS A 1 -4.95 -3.08 41.81
N GLY A 2 -5.64 -2.83 40.70
CA GLY A 2 -4.98 -2.57 39.42
C GLY A 2 -4.13 -1.31 39.52
N MET A 3 -2.87 -1.39 39.08
CA MET A 3 -1.93 -0.25 39.06
C MET A 3 -2.35 0.88 38.11
N PHE A 4 -3.33 0.63 37.23
CA PHE A 4 -3.79 1.58 36.24
C PHE A 4 -5.32 1.64 36.21
N GLN A 5 -5.86 2.83 35.97
CA GLN A 5 -7.28 3.08 35.79
C GLN A 5 -7.55 3.36 34.31
N VAL A 6 -8.37 2.51 33.69
CA VAL A 6 -8.77 2.66 32.28
C VAL A 6 -9.62 3.91 32.14
N THR A 7 -9.29 4.75 31.16
CA THR A 7 -10.08 5.91 30.77
C THR A 7 -10.48 5.71 29.31
N PRO A 8 -11.75 5.39 29.02
CA PRO A 8 -12.21 5.12 27.65
C PRO A 8 -11.80 6.23 26.68
N GLY A 9 -11.20 5.86 25.54
CA GLY A 9 -10.72 6.79 24.53
C GLY A 9 -9.44 7.58 24.88
N SER A 10 -8.81 7.33 26.04
CA SER A 10 -7.56 7.99 26.45
C SER A 10 -6.48 7.03 26.95
N PHE A 11 -6.86 6.02 27.72
CA PHE A 11 -5.94 5.01 28.25
C PHE A 11 -6.66 3.66 28.36
N GLU A 12 -6.30 2.74 27.48
CA GLU A 12 -6.89 1.41 27.38
C GLU A 12 -5.78 0.35 27.38
N PHE A 13 -6.08 -0.84 27.89
CA PHE A 13 -5.17 -1.96 27.77
C PHE A 13 -5.20 -2.50 26.33
N ALA A 14 -4.07 -3.07 25.89
CA ALA A 14 -4.04 -3.79 24.63
C ALA A 14 -5.06 -4.94 24.66
N THR A 15 -5.79 -5.12 23.57
CA THR A 15 -6.66 -6.28 23.37
C THR A 15 -5.81 -7.56 23.32
N SER A 16 -6.34 -8.65 23.86
CA SER A 16 -5.66 -9.93 23.90
C SER A 16 -6.64 -11.07 23.67
N LEU A 17 -6.15 -12.12 23.01
CA LEU A 17 -6.89 -13.34 22.74
C LEU A 17 -6.04 -14.54 23.17
N ASP A 18 -6.58 -15.35 24.08
CA ASP A 18 -5.94 -16.59 24.52
C ASP A 18 -6.40 -17.74 23.64
N VAL A 19 -5.46 -18.45 23.03
CA VAL A 19 -5.73 -19.58 22.14
C VAL A 19 -5.25 -20.87 22.83
N ALA A 20 -6.14 -21.85 22.95
CA ALA A 20 -5.81 -23.11 23.60
C ALA A 20 -4.86 -23.95 22.73
N ASN A 21 -4.01 -24.75 23.37
CA ASN A 21 -3.14 -25.70 22.67
C ASN A 21 -3.99 -26.86 22.14
N THR A 22 -4.42 -26.75 20.89
CA THR A 22 -5.25 -27.76 20.22
C THR A 22 -4.38 -28.95 19.79
N LYS A 23 -4.89 -30.17 19.97
CA LYS A 23 -4.31 -31.36 19.33
C LYS A 23 -4.50 -31.21 17.81
N ASP A 24 -3.66 -31.89 17.01
CA ASP A 24 -3.54 -31.73 15.54
C ASP A 24 -4.87 -31.68 14.77
N ASP A 25 -5.95 -32.27 15.29
CA ASP A 25 -7.29 -32.32 14.67
C ASP A 25 -8.02 -30.96 14.57
N ASP A 26 -7.55 -29.89 15.24
CA ASP A 26 -8.25 -28.58 15.29
C ASP A 26 -7.31 -27.37 14.98
N MET A 27 -6.21 -27.64 14.27
CA MET A 27 -5.23 -26.62 13.90
C MET A 27 -5.80 -25.58 12.92
N GLU A 28 -6.66 -25.99 12.00
CA GLU A 28 -7.21 -25.11 10.97
C GLU A 28 -8.15 -24.04 11.56
N SER A 29 -9.00 -24.42 12.51
CA SER A 29 -9.88 -23.47 13.23
C SER A 29 -9.06 -22.49 14.09
N THR A 30 -7.98 -22.99 14.69
CA THR A 30 -7.06 -22.20 15.52
C THR A 30 -6.34 -21.15 14.67
N VAL A 31 -5.85 -21.55 13.49
CA VAL A 31 -5.24 -20.63 12.52
C VAL A 31 -6.24 -19.58 12.06
N GLU A 32 -7.49 -19.95 11.79
CA GLU A 32 -8.55 -19.02 11.39
C GLU A 32 -8.85 -17.98 12.48
N ILE A 33 -8.91 -18.39 13.74
CA ILE A 33 -9.10 -17.48 14.88
C ILE A 33 -7.95 -16.45 14.96
N VAL A 34 -6.70 -16.91 14.82
CA VAL A 34 -5.53 -16.02 14.85
C VAL A 34 -5.50 -15.10 13.64
N ARG A 35 -5.92 -15.57 12.46
CA ARG A 35 -6.03 -14.79 11.23
C ARG A 35 -7.05 -13.66 11.40
N ASN A 36 -8.26 -13.96 11.88
CA ASN A 36 -9.29 -12.95 12.12
C ASN A 36 -8.83 -11.89 13.13
N PHE A 37 -8.14 -12.30 14.21
CA PHE A 37 -7.60 -11.36 15.19
C PHE A 37 -6.46 -10.49 14.62
N LEU A 38 -5.68 -11.02 13.68
CA LEU A 38 -4.68 -10.24 12.95
C LEU A 38 -5.34 -9.22 12.02
N GLU A 39 -6.39 -9.60 11.29
CA GLU A 39 -7.16 -8.70 10.43
C GLU A 39 -7.79 -7.56 11.23
N GLU A 40 -8.39 -7.85 12.38
CA GLU A 40 -8.92 -6.84 13.31
C GLU A 40 -7.82 -5.88 13.81
N ALA A 41 -6.65 -6.41 14.19
CA ALA A 41 -5.53 -5.59 14.64
C ALA A 41 -5.02 -4.65 13.53
N VAL A 42 -4.92 -5.15 12.31
CA VAL A 42 -4.53 -4.36 11.13
C VAL A 42 -5.58 -3.30 10.82
N ALA A 43 -6.88 -3.64 10.82
CA ALA A 43 -7.97 -2.68 10.67
C ALA A 43 -7.96 -1.59 11.75
N GLY A 44 -7.48 -1.94 12.95
CA GLY A 44 -7.22 -1.01 14.05
C GLY A 44 -5.91 -0.20 13.94
N ASN A 45 -5.25 -0.18 12.78
CA ASN A 45 -3.95 0.47 12.53
C ASN A 45 -2.78 -0.09 13.38
N CYS A 46 -2.84 -1.34 13.84
CA CYS A 46 -1.68 -2.01 14.44
C CYS A 46 -0.80 -2.65 13.36
N GLU A 47 0.50 -2.79 13.64
CA GLU A 47 1.45 -3.46 12.73
C GLU A 47 1.20 -4.98 12.62
N GLY A 48 0.51 -5.57 13.60
CA GLY A 48 0.19 -6.99 13.68
C GLY A 48 0.01 -7.48 15.12
N LEU A 49 0.22 -8.77 15.35
CA LEU A 49 0.06 -9.43 16.65
C LEU A 49 1.40 -9.74 17.32
N MET A 50 1.38 -9.72 18.65
CA MET A 50 2.41 -10.29 19.50
C MET A 50 1.90 -11.59 20.11
N VAL A 51 2.44 -12.73 19.67
CA VAL A 51 2.08 -14.06 20.19
C VAL A 51 3.01 -14.40 21.35
N LYS A 52 2.46 -14.77 22.50
CA LYS A 52 3.23 -15.01 23.73
C LYS A 52 2.82 -16.34 24.36
N THR A 53 3.80 -17.13 24.80
CA THR A 53 3.50 -18.29 25.65
C THR A 53 2.98 -17.81 27.01
N LEU A 54 1.91 -18.45 27.51
CA LEU A 54 1.26 -18.06 28.77
C LEU A 54 1.76 -18.85 29.98
N SER A 55 2.05 -20.15 29.79
CA SER A 55 2.32 -21.07 30.91
C SER A 55 3.70 -21.72 30.80
N THR A 56 4.01 -22.32 29.66
CA THR A 56 5.28 -23.01 29.42
C THR A 56 6.30 -22.01 28.90
N GLU A 57 7.46 -21.91 29.54
CA GLU A 57 8.52 -20.98 29.15
C GLU A 57 8.06 -19.51 29.04
N ALA A 58 7.12 -19.07 29.89
CA ALA A 58 6.50 -17.75 29.82
C ALA A 58 7.22 -16.64 30.64
N THR A 59 8.45 -16.91 31.10
CA THR A 59 9.22 -15.97 31.92
C THR A 59 9.75 -14.79 31.09
N TYR A 60 9.76 -13.60 31.71
CA TYR A 60 10.41 -12.43 31.11
C TYR A 60 11.93 -12.50 31.32
N GLU A 61 12.66 -12.78 30.24
CA GLU A 61 14.11 -12.93 30.26
C GLU A 61 14.77 -11.83 29.42
N PRO A 62 15.12 -10.69 30.05
CA PRO A 62 15.75 -9.59 29.33
C PRO A 62 17.08 -10.05 28.70
N ALA A 63 17.38 -9.51 27.51
CA ALA A 63 18.55 -9.84 26.68
C ALA A 63 18.59 -11.27 26.09
N ASN A 64 17.60 -12.13 26.38
CA ASN A 64 17.47 -13.43 25.73
C ASN A 64 16.59 -13.34 24.47
N ARG A 65 17.14 -13.64 23.29
CA ARG A 65 16.34 -13.81 22.07
C ARG A 65 15.80 -15.24 22.03
N SER A 66 14.59 -15.41 22.55
CA SER A 66 13.87 -16.69 22.58
C SER A 66 12.64 -16.66 21.68
N HIS A 67 12.03 -17.82 21.45
CA HIS A 67 10.76 -17.95 20.72
C HIS A 67 9.52 -17.76 21.61
N LYS A 68 9.71 -17.27 22.85
CA LYS A 68 8.62 -17.04 23.82
C LYS A 68 7.64 -15.99 23.32
N TRP A 69 8.16 -14.96 22.66
CA TRP A 69 7.39 -13.88 22.03
C TRP A 69 7.67 -13.87 20.54
N LEU A 70 6.63 -14.05 19.73
CA LEU A 70 6.70 -13.99 18.28
C LEU A 70 5.93 -12.76 17.79
N LYS A 71 6.46 -12.14 16.75
CA LYS A 71 5.78 -11.06 16.02
C LYS A 71 5.15 -11.67 14.78
N LEU A 72 3.84 -11.53 14.65
CA LEU A 72 3.09 -11.92 13.46
C LEU A 72 2.60 -10.64 12.79
N LYS A 73 3.00 -10.41 11.54
CA LYS A 73 2.70 -9.18 10.81
C LYS A 73 2.04 -9.51 9.48
N LYS A 74 1.25 -8.57 8.94
CA LYS A 74 0.61 -8.70 7.63
C LYS A 74 1.62 -9.00 6.53
N ASP A 75 2.80 -8.34 6.57
CA ASP A 75 3.87 -8.51 5.58
C ASP A 75 4.55 -9.90 5.61
N TYR A 76 4.18 -10.80 6.53
CA TYR A 76 4.72 -12.16 6.64
C TYR A 76 3.79 -13.22 6.04
N LEU A 77 2.58 -12.84 5.63
CA LEU A 77 1.62 -13.75 5.02
C LEU A 77 1.76 -13.69 3.49
N ASP A 78 2.05 -14.83 2.87
CA ASP A 78 2.14 -14.95 1.41
C ASP A 78 0.80 -14.54 0.77
N GLY A 79 0.85 -13.59 -0.17
CA GLY A 79 -0.31 -13.13 -0.93
C GLY A 79 -1.17 -12.02 -0.28
N ILE A 80 -0.78 -11.48 0.89
CA ILE A 80 -1.57 -10.46 1.61
C ILE A 80 -0.86 -9.08 1.65
N GLY A 81 0.25 -8.88 0.92
CA GLY A 81 0.91 -7.59 0.81
C GLY A 81 1.18 -7.21 -0.65
N ASP A 82 0.89 -5.95 -1.00
CA ASP A 82 1.15 -5.44 -2.33
C ASP A 82 2.67 -5.38 -2.57
N SER A 83 3.14 -6.22 -3.49
CA SER A 83 4.51 -6.18 -3.97
C SER A 83 4.63 -5.18 -5.11
N THR A 84 5.83 -4.63 -5.26
CA THR A 84 6.14 -3.56 -6.21
C THR A 84 7.25 -4.00 -7.12
N ASP A 85 7.15 -3.70 -8.41
CA ASP A 85 8.19 -4.04 -9.38
C ASP A 85 9.09 -2.83 -9.58
N LEU A 86 10.33 -2.90 -9.11
CA LEU A 86 11.26 -1.78 -9.06
C LEU A 86 12.56 -2.05 -9.81
N VAL A 87 13.17 -1.00 -10.33
CA VAL A 87 14.40 -1.06 -11.13
C VAL A 87 15.61 -0.70 -10.27
N PRO A 88 16.66 -1.55 -10.18
CA PRO A 88 17.91 -1.17 -9.58
C PRO A 88 18.64 -0.16 -10.48
N VAL A 89 18.83 1.06 -9.98
CA VAL A 89 19.48 2.18 -10.71
C VAL A 89 20.85 2.55 -10.15
N GLY A 90 21.23 2.00 -8.99
CA GLY A 90 22.55 2.16 -8.41
C GLY A 90 22.78 1.25 -7.19
N ALA A 91 23.99 1.28 -6.64
CA ALA A 91 24.36 0.48 -5.48
C ALA A 91 25.35 1.17 -4.53
N PHE A 92 25.46 0.60 -3.34
CA PHE A 92 26.38 1.00 -2.28
C PHE A 92 27.29 -0.18 -1.95
N TYR A 93 28.59 0.04 -1.89
CA TYR A 93 29.54 -1.01 -1.53
C TYR A 93 29.28 -1.53 -0.12
N GLY A 94 29.34 -2.84 0.03
CA GLY A 94 29.16 -3.49 1.32
C GLY A 94 30.34 -3.19 2.25
N ARG A 95 30.05 -3.22 3.55
CA ARG A 95 31.03 -3.02 4.62
C ARG A 95 31.07 -4.25 5.52
N GLY A 96 32.20 -4.50 6.18
CA GLY A 96 32.37 -5.62 7.10
C GLY A 96 32.26 -6.96 6.37
N LYS A 97 31.30 -7.81 6.76
CA LYS A 97 31.09 -9.14 6.14
C LYS A 97 30.73 -9.10 4.66
N ARG A 98 30.20 -7.97 4.17
CA ARG A 98 29.79 -7.78 2.75
C ARG A 98 30.84 -7.02 1.93
N THR A 99 32.07 -6.94 2.39
CA THR A 99 33.16 -6.28 1.64
C THR A 99 33.44 -7.04 0.34
N GLY A 100 33.65 -6.33 -0.76
CA GLY A 100 33.90 -6.92 -2.09
C GLY A 100 32.66 -7.12 -2.97
N VAL A 101 31.46 -6.87 -2.44
CA VAL A 101 30.20 -6.86 -3.19
C VAL A 101 29.41 -5.58 -2.92
N TYR A 102 28.28 -5.39 -3.59
CA TYR A 102 27.32 -4.35 -3.25
C TYR A 102 26.52 -4.78 -2.02
N GLY A 103 26.50 -3.95 -0.97
CA GLY A 103 25.80 -4.26 0.27
C GLY A 103 24.35 -3.78 0.30
N ALA A 104 24.00 -2.86 -0.59
CA ALA A 104 22.65 -2.34 -0.78
C ALA A 104 22.47 -1.76 -2.19
N TYR A 105 21.22 -1.65 -2.62
CA TYR A 105 20.81 -1.18 -3.95
C TYR A 105 19.85 0.00 -3.83
N LEU A 106 19.98 0.97 -4.73
CA LEU A 106 19.02 2.06 -4.92
C LEU A 106 18.01 1.63 -5.97
N LEU A 107 16.73 1.62 -5.61
CA LEU A 107 15.65 1.18 -6.48
C LEU A 107 14.76 2.36 -6.89
N ALA A 108 14.21 2.28 -8.10
CA ALA A 108 13.35 3.28 -8.70
C ALA A 108 12.06 2.68 -9.28
N CYS A 109 10.98 3.44 -9.21
CA CYS A 109 9.76 3.23 -10.01
C CYS A 109 9.91 3.95 -11.36
N TYR A 110 9.11 3.57 -12.35
CA TYR A 110 9.12 4.21 -13.68
C TYR A 110 7.84 5.03 -13.89
N ASP A 111 8.00 6.31 -14.20
CA ASP A 111 6.88 7.20 -14.52
C ASP A 111 6.74 7.29 -16.06
N PRO A 112 5.68 6.71 -16.65
CA PRO A 112 5.48 6.74 -18.09
C PRO A 112 5.08 8.12 -18.64
N GLU A 113 4.58 9.04 -17.81
CA GLU A 113 4.21 10.38 -18.27
C GLU A 113 5.44 11.28 -18.45
N THR A 114 6.41 11.16 -17.54
CA THR A 114 7.66 11.93 -17.57
C THR A 114 8.80 11.17 -18.23
N GLU A 115 8.63 9.87 -18.48
CA GLU A 115 9.65 8.92 -18.93
C GLU A 115 10.86 8.84 -17.97
N MET A 116 10.64 9.08 -16.68
CA MET A 116 11.70 9.16 -15.66
C MET A 116 11.68 7.97 -14.70
N TYR A 117 12.87 7.51 -14.31
CA TYR A 117 13.07 6.62 -13.17
C TYR A 117 13.14 7.42 -11.89
N GLN A 118 12.14 7.27 -11.02
CA GLN A 118 12.04 8.00 -9.75
C GLN A 118 12.51 7.11 -8.61
N CYS A 119 13.58 7.53 -7.93
CA CYS A 119 14.14 6.78 -6.80
C CYS A 119 13.13 6.68 -5.66
N ILE A 120 12.91 5.48 -5.12
CA ILE A 120 11.88 5.23 -4.09
C ILE A 120 12.45 4.61 -2.82
N THR A 121 13.43 3.70 -2.90
CA THR A 121 13.93 3.04 -1.69
C THR A 121 15.35 2.54 -1.83
N LYS A 122 15.98 2.27 -0.67
CA LYS A 122 17.27 1.61 -0.56
C LYS A 122 17.07 0.22 0.02
N LEU A 123 17.40 -0.80 -0.76
CA LEU A 123 17.31 -2.20 -0.36
C LEU A 123 18.67 -2.69 0.15
N GLY A 124 18.79 -2.95 1.44
CA GLY A 124 20.01 -3.53 2.04
C GLY A 124 19.78 -4.77 2.90
N THR A 125 18.52 -5.09 3.22
CA THR A 125 18.11 -6.20 4.08
C THR A 125 17.30 -7.21 3.28
N GLY A 126 17.34 -8.49 3.66
CA GLY A 126 16.59 -9.55 2.97
C GLY A 126 17.31 -10.18 1.77
N LEU A 127 18.55 -9.79 1.50
CA LEU A 127 19.40 -10.41 0.48
C LEU A 127 20.38 -11.39 1.15
N SER A 128 20.34 -12.66 0.74
CA SER A 128 21.32 -13.67 1.15
C SER A 128 22.70 -13.38 0.54
N ASP A 129 23.76 -13.89 1.14
CA ASP A 129 25.13 -13.67 0.63
C ASP A 129 25.30 -14.23 -0.79
N GLU A 130 24.62 -15.33 -1.12
CA GLU A 130 24.57 -15.92 -2.46
C GLU A 130 23.91 -14.96 -3.47
N VAL A 131 22.75 -14.38 -3.12
CA VAL A 131 22.04 -13.42 -3.96
C VAL A 131 22.86 -12.15 -4.17
N LEU A 132 23.57 -11.67 -3.15
CA LEU A 132 24.47 -10.51 -3.27
C LEU A 132 25.61 -10.79 -4.25
N GLY A 133 26.22 -11.97 -4.19
CA GLY A 133 27.26 -12.38 -5.13
C GLY A 133 26.74 -12.48 -6.57
N LEU A 134 25.54 -13.02 -6.75
CA LEU A 134 24.87 -13.13 -8.05
C LEU A 134 24.59 -11.74 -8.63
N PHE A 135 23.96 -10.84 -7.88
CA PHE A 135 23.65 -9.49 -8.35
C PHE A 135 24.89 -8.64 -8.58
N PHE A 136 25.93 -8.79 -7.76
CA PHE A 136 27.21 -8.14 -8.04
C PHE A 136 27.76 -8.57 -9.41
N ASN A 137 27.77 -9.86 -9.71
CA ASN A 137 28.26 -10.36 -10.99
C ASN A 137 27.40 -9.93 -12.19
N GLN A 138 26.09 -9.84 -12.02
CA GLN A 138 25.19 -9.40 -13.09
C GLN A 138 25.26 -7.90 -13.36
N LEU A 139 25.39 -7.08 -12.31
CA LEU A 139 25.28 -5.62 -12.43
C LEU A 139 26.62 -4.90 -12.55
N LYS A 140 27.75 -5.52 -12.19
CA LYS A 140 29.07 -4.89 -12.32
C LYS A 140 29.39 -4.44 -13.76
N ASP A 141 28.93 -5.21 -14.74
CA ASP A 141 29.14 -4.94 -16.17
C ASP A 141 28.11 -3.94 -16.74
N CYS A 142 27.08 -3.60 -15.96
CA CYS A 142 26.08 -2.58 -16.29
C CYS A 142 26.37 -1.23 -15.60
N THR A 143 27.56 -1.06 -15.02
CA THR A 143 27.94 0.17 -14.31
C THR A 143 28.14 1.34 -15.27
N ILE A 144 27.73 2.53 -14.81
CA ILE A 144 27.92 3.79 -15.55
C ILE A 144 28.56 4.84 -14.65
N ASP A 145 29.38 5.72 -15.24
CA ASP A 145 30.17 6.71 -14.51
C ASP A 145 29.32 7.81 -13.85
N ARG A 146 28.17 8.11 -14.45
CA ARG A 146 27.25 9.18 -14.01
C ARG A 146 25.80 8.73 -14.17
N PRO A 147 24.87 9.24 -13.34
CA PRO A 147 23.46 8.93 -13.51
C PRO A 147 22.99 9.38 -14.89
N ARG A 148 22.05 8.62 -15.48
CA ARG A 148 21.40 9.00 -16.72
C ARG A 148 20.51 10.22 -16.51
N ASN A 149 20.21 10.94 -17.59
CA ASN A 149 19.37 12.14 -17.52
C ASN A 149 17.91 11.82 -17.18
N ASP A 150 17.47 10.59 -17.42
CA ASP A 150 16.13 10.09 -17.09
C ASP A 150 16.03 9.56 -15.64
N TYR A 151 17.06 9.75 -14.81
CA TYR A 151 16.99 9.41 -13.39
C TYR A 151 16.60 10.66 -12.58
N ALA A 152 15.41 10.63 -11.98
CA ALA A 152 14.99 11.66 -11.04
C ALA A 152 15.69 11.40 -9.70
N ILE A 153 16.76 12.15 -9.43
CA ILE A 153 17.64 11.98 -8.27
C ILE A 153 17.59 13.20 -7.35
N ASN A 154 17.96 12.99 -6.09
CA ASN A 154 18.13 14.03 -5.09
C ASN A 154 19.53 13.88 -4.45
N ASP A 155 20.21 14.99 -4.18
CA ASP A 155 21.55 15.03 -3.56
C ASP A 155 21.62 14.37 -2.18
N LEU A 156 20.48 14.15 -1.52
CA LEU A 156 20.38 13.46 -0.24
C LEU A 156 20.66 11.95 -0.31
N ILE A 157 20.66 11.35 -1.50
CA ILE A 157 21.03 9.94 -1.68
C ILE A 157 21.92 9.76 -2.91
N LYS A 158 23.20 9.49 -2.64
CA LYS A 158 24.20 9.26 -3.67
C LYS A 158 24.74 7.82 -3.55
N PRO A 159 24.40 6.91 -4.49
CA PRO A 159 25.02 5.60 -4.55
C PRO A 159 26.50 5.72 -4.91
N ASP A 160 27.27 4.69 -4.57
CA ASP A 160 28.70 4.60 -4.89
C ASP A 160 28.91 4.28 -6.38
N VAL A 161 27.96 3.58 -6.99
CA VAL A 161 27.91 3.22 -8.40
C VAL A 161 26.50 3.38 -8.96
N TRP A 162 26.42 3.80 -10.20
CA TRP A 162 25.17 3.87 -10.98
C TRP A 162 25.09 2.69 -11.95
N PHE A 163 23.88 2.27 -12.30
CA PHE A 163 23.65 1.20 -13.26
C PHE A 163 22.81 1.69 -14.45
N GLU A 164 23.01 1.07 -15.61
CA GLU A 164 21.98 1.02 -16.65
C GLU A 164 20.74 0.27 -16.14
N PRO A 165 19.52 0.72 -16.45
CA PRO A 165 18.30 0.04 -16.05
C PRO A 165 18.13 -1.19 -16.93
N THR A 166 18.49 -2.37 -16.42
CA THR A 166 18.49 -3.63 -17.19
C THR A 166 17.60 -4.71 -16.60
N GLN A 167 17.21 -4.57 -15.33
CA GLN A 167 16.46 -5.59 -14.59
C GLN A 167 15.28 -4.96 -13.84
N VAL A 168 14.31 -5.79 -13.48
CA VAL A 168 13.18 -5.42 -12.63
C VAL A 168 13.09 -6.42 -11.48
N TRP A 169 12.97 -5.94 -10.25
CA TRP A 169 12.90 -6.76 -9.04
C TRP A 169 11.54 -6.60 -8.39
N GLU A 170 10.94 -7.71 -7.98
CA GLU A 170 9.75 -7.71 -7.16
C GLU A 170 10.15 -7.46 -5.70
N ILE A 171 9.64 -6.37 -5.14
CA ILE A 171 9.97 -5.86 -3.81
C ILE A 171 8.70 -5.74 -2.99
N LEU A 172 8.67 -6.44 -1.87
CA LEU A 172 7.61 -6.31 -0.87
C LEU A 172 7.96 -5.17 0.08
N GLY A 173 7.04 -4.24 0.29
CA GLY A 173 7.08 -3.25 1.35
C GLY A 173 6.06 -3.56 2.43
N ALA A 174 6.33 -3.11 3.66
CA ALA A 174 5.33 -3.19 4.73
C ALA A 174 4.33 -2.02 4.67
N ASP A 175 4.78 -0.86 4.20
CA ASP A 175 4.03 0.39 4.16
C ASP A 175 4.77 1.40 3.27
N LEU A 176 4.12 2.49 2.88
CA LEU A 176 4.76 3.66 2.27
C LEU A 176 4.90 4.79 3.29
N SER A 177 5.91 5.63 3.12
CA SER A 177 6.17 6.77 3.99
C SER A 177 6.63 7.98 3.18
N ILE A 178 6.25 9.18 3.61
CA ILE A 178 6.77 10.41 3.00
C ILE A 178 8.25 10.52 3.33
N SER A 179 9.08 10.69 2.29
CA SER A 179 10.52 10.79 2.43
C SER A 179 11.06 12.06 1.78
N PRO A 180 11.92 12.83 2.49
CA PRO A 180 12.63 13.94 1.87
C PRO A 180 13.75 13.48 0.94
N LYS A 181 14.19 12.21 1.02
CA LYS A 181 15.36 11.69 0.29
C LYS A 181 15.04 11.17 -1.11
N TYR A 182 13.81 10.71 -1.30
CA TYR A 182 13.37 9.99 -2.49
C TYR A 182 12.48 10.89 -3.35
N THR A 183 12.46 10.61 -4.65
CA THR A 183 11.84 11.46 -5.67
C THR A 183 10.53 10.90 -6.21
N ALA A 184 10.26 9.62 -5.96
CA ALA A 184 9.01 8.97 -6.32
C ALA A 184 7.80 9.76 -5.81
N ALA A 185 6.84 10.05 -6.68
CA ALA A 185 5.58 10.71 -6.35
C ALA A 185 5.69 12.15 -5.78
N ILE A 186 6.81 12.85 -5.99
CA ILE A 186 6.88 14.29 -5.68
C ILE A 186 5.77 15.02 -6.47
N GLY A 187 5.00 15.86 -5.77
CA GLY A 187 3.88 16.60 -6.34
C GLY A 187 2.55 15.84 -6.32
N LEU A 188 2.56 14.51 -6.14
CA LEU A 188 1.35 13.70 -6.02
C LEU A 188 0.86 13.60 -4.56
N VAL A 189 1.76 13.30 -3.62
CA VAL A 189 1.43 13.15 -2.18
C VAL A 189 1.87 14.37 -1.37
N SER A 190 3.09 14.84 -1.60
CA SER A 190 3.64 16.05 -0.99
C SER A 190 4.22 16.95 -2.05
N LYS A 191 4.11 18.26 -1.86
CA LYS A 191 4.57 19.26 -2.83
C LYS A 191 6.08 19.18 -3.10
N ASP A 192 6.86 18.83 -2.08
CA ASP A 192 8.33 18.92 -2.07
C ASP A 192 9.05 17.62 -1.64
N LYS A 193 8.29 16.57 -1.32
CA LYS A 193 8.83 15.30 -0.81
C LYS A 193 8.23 14.13 -1.57
N GLY A 194 9.04 13.11 -1.81
CA GLY A 194 8.58 11.87 -2.42
C GLY A 194 8.07 10.88 -1.38
N ILE A 195 7.87 9.65 -1.82
CA ILE A 195 7.49 8.50 -1.01
C ILE A 195 8.62 7.47 -0.93
N SER A 196 8.52 6.55 0.03
CA SER A 196 9.46 5.45 0.20
C SER A 196 8.82 4.22 0.79
N LEU A 197 9.24 3.05 0.32
CA LEU A 197 8.85 1.76 0.90
C LEU A 197 9.54 1.55 2.24
N ARG A 198 8.73 1.28 3.26
CA ARG A 198 9.15 0.88 4.60
C ARG A 198 9.42 -0.63 4.62
N PHE A 199 10.56 -0.99 5.19
CA PHE A 199 11.03 -2.38 5.30
C PHE A 199 11.02 -3.15 3.97
N PRO A 200 11.64 -2.60 2.91
CA PRO A 200 11.65 -3.25 1.60
C PRO A 200 12.38 -4.60 1.68
N ARG A 201 11.83 -5.61 1.02
CA ARG A 201 12.40 -6.95 0.91
C ARG A 201 12.35 -7.42 -0.53
N TYR A 202 13.46 -8.00 -0.97
CA TYR A 202 13.49 -8.68 -2.26
C TYR A 202 12.70 -9.98 -2.21
N ILE A 203 11.84 -10.18 -3.19
CA ILE A 203 11.09 -11.41 -3.41
C ILE A 203 11.74 -12.21 -4.53
N ARG A 204 11.77 -11.64 -5.75
CA ARG A 204 12.33 -12.31 -6.93
C ARG A 204 12.72 -11.34 -8.04
N LEU A 205 13.46 -11.85 -9.02
CA LEU A 205 13.75 -11.18 -10.28
C LEU A 205 12.53 -11.33 -11.19
N ARG A 206 12.16 -10.25 -11.88
CA ARG A 206 11.11 -10.21 -12.90
C ARG A 206 11.74 -10.29 -14.28
N ASP A 207 12.03 -11.49 -14.72
CA ASP A 207 12.50 -11.79 -16.09
C ASP A 207 11.40 -11.59 -17.15
N ASP A 208 10.14 -11.54 -16.70
CA ASP A 208 8.95 -11.26 -17.51
C ASP A 208 8.68 -9.76 -17.73
N LYS A 209 9.46 -8.86 -17.11
CA LYS A 209 9.26 -7.40 -17.22
C LYS A 209 10.51 -6.67 -17.68
N THR A 210 10.29 -5.67 -18.53
CA THR A 210 11.31 -4.68 -18.89
C THR A 210 11.28 -3.50 -17.89
N PRO A 211 12.39 -2.74 -17.74
CA PRO A 211 12.45 -1.61 -16.82
C PRO A 211 11.38 -0.54 -17.00
N VAL A 212 10.86 -0.34 -18.22
CA VAL A 212 9.77 0.60 -18.50
C VAL A 212 8.38 0.06 -18.11
N GLN A 213 8.29 -1.22 -17.74
CA GLN A 213 7.08 -1.87 -17.21
C GLN A 213 7.11 -2.02 -15.67
N ALA A 214 8.09 -1.40 -15.02
CA ALA A 214 8.14 -1.29 -13.57
C ALA A 214 6.91 -0.54 -13.02
N THR A 215 6.59 -0.77 -11.75
CA THR A 215 5.50 -0.06 -11.09
C THR A 215 5.74 1.44 -11.14
N SER A 216 4.69 2.21 -11.42
CA SER A 216 4.75 3.67 -11.44
C SER A 216 4.46 4.27 -10.07
N ALA A 217 4.99 5.45 -9.80
CA ALA A 217 4.72 6.17 -8.57
C ALA A 217 3.23 6.50 -8.39
N ALA A 218 2.51 6.77 -9.50
CA ALA A 218 1.07 7.01 -9.47
C ALA A 218 0.28 5.77 -9.01
N GLN A 219 0.66 4.57 -9.48
CA GLN A 219 0.06 3.31 -9.01
C GLN A 219 0.29 3.14 -7.50
N LEU A 220 1.53 3.33 -7.04
CA LEU A 220 1.85 3.23 -5.61
C LEU A 220 1.07 4.22 -4.74
N VAL A 221 0.84 5.44 -5.23
CA VAL A 221 0.04 6.44 -4.53
C VAL A 221 -1.45 6.11 -4.57
N MET A 222 -1.92 5.50 -5.66
CA MET A 222 -3.30 5.06 -5.78
C MET A 222 -3.58 3.94 -4.76
N ASP A 223 -2.73 2.93 -4.72
CA ASP A 223 -2.77 1.86 -3.72
C ASP A 223 -2.67 2.45 -2.30
N LEU A 224 -1.80 3.45 -2.10
CA LEU A 224 -1.68 4.16 -0.82
C LEU A 224 -2.89 5.02 -0.46
N ALA A 225 -3.56 5.66 -1.41
CA ALA A 225 -4.73 6.48 -1.13
C ALA A 225 -5.91 5.62 -0.67
N LEU A 226 -5.97 4.38 -1.18
CA LEU A 226 -6.90 3.35 -0.73
C LEU A 226 -6.56 2.88 0.69
N ASP A 227 -5.27 2.73 1.01
CA ASP A 227 -4.80 2.30 2.34
C ASP A 227 -4.71 3.42 3.42
N VAL A 228 -4.48 4.68 3.04
CA VAL A 228 -4.15 5.80 3.97
C VAL A 228 -5.28 6.81 4.14
N GLU A 229 -6.21 6.93 3.18
CA GLU A 229 -7.47 7.65 3.41
C GLU A 229 -8.66 6.72 3.65
N GLY A 230 -8.44 5.40 3.65
CA GLY A 230 -9.29 4.33 4.19
C GLY A 230 -10.78 4.46 3.86
N ALA A 231 -11.07 5.02 2.69
CA ALA A 231 -12.41 5.10 2.22
C ALA A 231 -12.80 3.72 1.68
N GLN A 232 -13.89 3.15 2.17
CA GLN A 232 -14.35 1.83 1.76
C GLN A 232 -15.77 1.91 1.25
N VAL A 233 -16.07 1.20 0.17
CA VAL A 233 -17.45 0.97 -0.22
C VAL A 233 -18.06 -0.06 0.73
N THR A 234 -18.94 0.40 1.62
CA THR A 234 -19.60 -0.44 2.64
C THR A 234 -20.89 -1.07 2.13
N SER A 235 -21.51 -0.44 1.15
CA SER A 235 -22.75 -0.92 0.56
C SER A 235 -22.90 -0.41 -0.86
N ALA A 236 -23.44 -1.25 -1.73
CA ALA A 236 -23.92 -0.86 -3.04
C ALA A 236 -25.17 -1.68 -3.36
N THR A 237 -26.10 -1.08 -4.10
CA THR A 237 -27.35 -1.74 -4.52
C THR A 237 -27.16 -2.77 -5.62
N SER A 238 -26.02 -2.75 -6.31
CA SER A 238 -25.68 -3.65 -7.41
C SER A 238 -24.24 -4.11 -7.28
N PHE A 239 -24.01 -5.40 -7.52
CA PHE A 239 -22.71 -6.04 -7.42
C PHE A 239 -22.46 -6.93 -8.63
N ASP A 240 -21.45 -6.59 -9.43
CA ASP A 240 -20.92 -7.44 -10.49
C ASP A 240 -19.47 -7.81 -10.12
N PRO A 241 -19.11 -9.09 -9.97
CA PRO A 241 -17.73 -9.50 -9.67
C PRO A 241 -16.67 -9.01 -10.69
N LYS A 242 -17.07 -8.73 -11.94
CA LYS A 242 -16.16 -8.18 -12.98
C LYS A 242 -15.98 -6.68 -12.86
N PHE A 243 -16.96 -5.98 -12.27
CA PHE A 243 -16.99 -4.53 -12.10
C PHE A 243 -17.46 -4.19 -10.68
N PRO A 244 -16.74 -4.60 -9.63
CA PRO A 244 -17.23 -4.49 -8.26
C PRO A 244 -17.37 -3.01 -7.83
N PRO A 245 -18.27 -2.70 -6.89
CA PRO A 245 -18.49 -1.35 -6.40
C PRO A 245 -17.23 -0.63 -5.86
N SER A 246 -16.28 -1.37 -5.29
CA SER A 246 -15.01 -0.82 -4.80
C SER A 246 -14.23 -0.07 -5.88
N ASN A 247 -14.38 -0.48 -7.14
CA ASN A 247 -13.71 0.11 -8.29
C ASN A 247 -13.86 1.65 -8.38
N VAL A 248 -14.97 2.21 -7.88
CA VAL A 248 -15.20 3.67 -7.93
C VAL A 248 -14.19 4.49 -7.14
N LEU A 249 -13.50 3.88 -6.16
CA LEU A 249 -12.43 4.52 -5.38
C LEU A 249 -11.07 4.35 -6.06
N ASP A 250 -10.91 3.22 -6.76
CA ASP A 250 -9.67 2.74 -7.38
C ASP A 250 -9.53 3.23 -8.84
N GLY A 251 -10.42 4.11 -9.30
CA GLY A 251 -10.43 4.65 -10.68
C GLY A 251 -10.74 3.61 -11.76
N TYR A 252 -11.23 2.44 -11.36
CA TYR A 252 -11.81 1.42 -12.23
C TYR A 252 -13.33 1.61 -12.31
N VAL A 253 -14.00 0.80 -13.13
CA VAL A 253 -15.45 0.98 -13.39
C VAL A 253 -16.29 0.12 -12.47
N TRP A 254 -17.26 0.72 -11.78
CA TRP A 254 -18.46 0.04 -11.26
C TRP A 254 -19.58 0.18 -12.29
N ALA A 255 -20.10 -0.95 -12.77
CA ALA A 255 -21.25 -0.97 -13.66
C ALA A 255 -22.50 -1.33 -12.85
N THR A 256 -23.58 -0.58 -13.03
CA THR A 256 -24.86 -0.89 -12.40
C THR A 256 -25.99 -0.87 -13.42
N CYS A 257 -26.93 -1.80 -13.21
CA CYS A 257 -28.12 -1.94 -14.03
C CYS A 257 -29.33 -2.36 -13.19
N GLY A 258 -30.53 -2.13 -13.73
CA GLY A 258 -31.79 -2.53 -13.11
C GLY A 258 -32.63 -1.36 -12.59
N LEU A 259 -33.45 -1.60 -11.56
CA LEU A 259 -34.40 -0.62 -11.05
C LEU A 259 -33.69 0.50 -10.26
N TYR A 260 -33.91 1.74 -10.68
CA TYR A 260 -33.40 2.92 -9.97
C TYR A 260 -34.35 3.32 -8.82
N PRO A 261 -33.84 3.97 -7.76
CA PRO A 261 -32.47 4.46 -7.63
C PRO A 261 -31.46 3.40 -7.20
N GLN A 262 -30.26 3.48 -7.76
CA GLN A 262 -29.11 2.71 -7.31
C GLN A 262 -28.32 3.56 -6.30
N GLU A 263 -27.77 2.96 -5.26
CA GLU A 263 -27.06 3.64 -4.19
C GLU A 263 -25.70 2.98 -3.95
N ILE A 264 -24.71 3.80 -3.60
CA ILE A 264 -23.40 3.37 -3.13
C ILE A 264 -23.02 4.20 -1.91
N ILE A 265 -22.52 3.53 -0.86
CA ILE A 265 -22.12 4.15 0.40
C ILE A 265 -20.61 4.02 0.53
N VAL A 266 -19.94 5.16 0.50
CA VAL A 266 -18.51 5.29 0.75
C VAL A 266 -18.32 5.70 2.20
N GLN A 267 -17.78 4.81 3.04
CA GLN A 267 -17.28 5.17 4.36
C GLN A 267 -15.98 5.95 4.21
N LEU A 268 -15.76 6.97 5.03
CA LEU A 268 -14.49 7.71 5.12
C LEU A 268 -13.66 7.15 6.27
N ALA A 269 -12.33 7.13 6.16
CA ALA A 269 -11.46 6.65 7.24
C ALA A 269 -11.63 7.42 8.55
N THR A 270 -11.91 8.72 8.45
CA THR A 270 -12.15 9.58 9.60
C THR A 270 -13.29 10.53 9.31
N THR A 271 -14.08 10.84 10.34
CA THR A 271 -15.10 11.89 10.26
C THR A 271 -14.45 13.18 9.78
N SER A 272 -14.88 13.67 8.63
CA SER A 272 -14.26 14.80 7.94
C SER A 272 -15.29 15.82 7.53
N VAL A 273 -14.89 17.09 7.50
CA VAL A 273 -15.71 18.16 6.94
C VAL A 273 -15.64 18.07 5.44
N ILE A 274 -16.70 17.60 4.80
CA ILE A 274 -16.76 17.48 3.34
C ILE A 274 -17.02 18.85 2.73
N SER A 275 -16.30 19.15 1.65
CA SER A 275 -16.47 20.39 0.88
C SER A 275 -17.03 20.14 -0.52
N LYS A 276 -16.70 19.00 -1.12
CA LYS A 276 -17.06 18.69 -2.50
C LYS A 276 -17.06 17.19 -2.74
N VAL A 277 -18.02 16.74 -3.54
CA VAL A 277 -18.06 15.38 -4.09
C VAL A 277 -18.04 15.50 -5.61
N LYS A 278 -17.16 14.73 -6.25
CA LYS A 278 -16.99 14.70 -7.71
C LYS A 278 -17.20 13.29 -8.22
N THR A 279 -18.00 13.14 -9.25
CA THR A 279 -18.33 11.85 -9.87
C THR A 279 -17.97 11.87 -11.35
N TRP A 280 -17.54 10.72 -11.85
CA TRP A 280 -17.25 10.48 -13.26
C TRP A 280 -18.12 9.32 -13.73
N THR A 281 -19.04 9.57 -14.64
CA THR A 281 -20.03 8.59 -15.08
C THR A 281 -20.17 8.59 -16.59
N THR A 282 -20.47 7.45 -17.19
CA THR A 282 -20.87 7.38 -18.60
C THR A 282 -22.29 6.87 -18.68
N ASN A 283 -23.13 7.63 -19.38
CA ASN A 283 -24.56 7.35 -19.55
C ASN A 283 -24.91 7.60 -21.03
N ASP A 284 -25.49 6.62 -21.70
CA ASP A 284 -25.57 6.60 -23.16
C ASP A 284 -26.83 7.32 -23.70
N ILE A 285 -27.04 8.59 -23.36
CA ILE A 285 -28.29 9.31 -23.71
C ILE A 285 -28.18 9.97 -25.09
N GLY A 286 -28.45 9.20 -26.16
CA GLY A 286 -28.67 9.68 -27.54
C GLY A 286 -27.45 10.33 -28.22
N GLU A 287 -27.57 10.65 -29.53
CA GLU A 287 -26.56 10.87 -30.62
C GLU A 287 -25.14 11.40 -30.30
N ASN A 288 -24.82 11.85 -29.10
CA ASN A 288 -23.47 12.07 -28.58
C ASN A 288 -23.07 10.99 -27.53
N ASP A 289 -23.26 9.73 -27.91
CA ASP A 289 -22.95 8.47 -27.21
C ASP A 289 -21.63 8.48 -26.41
N GLY A 290 -21.63 7.80 -25.26
CA GLY A 290 -20.41 7.29 -24.60
C GLY A 290 -19.41 8.30 -24.00
N ASN A 291 -19.73 9.59 -23.93
CA ASN A 291 -18.82 10.58 -23.36
C ASN A 291 -18.82 10.57 -21.82
N LEU A 292 -17.63 10.69 -21.24
CA LEU A 292 -17.43 10.78 -19.80
C LEU A 292 -18.04 12.06 -19.24
N GLN A 293 -19.06 11.92 -18.40
CA GLN A 293 -19.72 13.01 -17.68
C GLN A 293 -19.02 13.21 -16.34
N ILE A 294 -18.70 14.46 -16.03
CA ILE A 294 -18.01 14.83 -14.79
C ILE A 294 -18.90 15.80 -14.04
N GLU A 295 -19.50 15.34 -12.95
CA GLU A 295 -20.32 16.17 -12.10
C GLU A 295 -19.57 16.52 -10.82
N THR A 296 -19.74 17.77 -10.37
CA THR A 296 -19.17 18.27 -9.13
C THR A 296 -20.27 18.90 -8.31
N GLN A 297 -20.48 18.38 -7.11
CA GLN A 297 -21.46 18.89 -6.17
C GLN A 297 -20.73 19.49 -4.98
N ALA A 298 -20.95 20.77 -4.73
CA ALA A 298 -20.51 21.42 -3.50
C ALA A 298 -21.43 20.94 -2.37
N VAL A 299 -20.85 20.55 -1.24
CA VAL A 299 -21.60 20.05 -0.08
C VAL A 299 -21.48 21.07 1.04
N THR A 300 -22.57 21.28 1.79
CA THR A 300 -22.54 22.06 3.02
C THR A 300 -21.58 21.41 4.02
N ARG A 301 -20.76 22.21 4.71
CA ARG A 301 -19.74 21.74 5.66
C ARG A 301 -20.39 21.02 6.84
N GLU A 302 -20.63 19.73 6.68
CA GLU A 302 -21.10 18.83 7.71
C GLU A 302 -20.01 17.79 7.99
N ASP A 303 -19.81 17.49 9.26
CA ASP A 303 -18.95 16.39 9.69
C ASP A 303 -19.59 15.08 9.24
N ALA A 304 -18.91 14.36 8.36
CA ALA A 304 -19.43 13.12 7.78
C ALA A 304 -18.42 11.98 7.94
N SER A 305 -18.93 10.82 8.33
CA SER A 305 -18.18 9.55 8.32
C SER A 305 -18.52 8.70 7.09
N PHE A 306 -19.59 9.05 6.36
CA PHE A 306 -20.06 8.34 5.18
C PHE A 306 -20.56 9.33 4.13
N VAL A 307 -20.39 8.98 2.86
CA VAL A 307 -20.98 9.65 1.70
C VAL A 307 -21.86 8.65 0.98
N LYS A 308 -23.14 8.97 0.86
CA LYS A 308 -24.08 8.20 0.06
C LYS A 308 -24.27 8.87 -1.29
N VAL A 309 -23.89 8.17 -2.37
CA VAL A 309 -24.14 8.61 -3.74
C VAL A 309 -25.35 7.83 -4.25
N LYS A 310 -26.33 8.57 -4.77
CA LYS A 310 -27.59 8.04 -5.27
C LYS A 310 -27.70 8.31 -6.76
N VAL A 311 -27.68 7.24 -7.56
CA VAL A 311 -27.92 7.31 -8.99
C VAL A 311 -29.43 7.19 -9.20
N LEU A 312 -30.02 8.23 -9.81
CA LEU A 312 -31.47 8.33 -9.95
C LEU A 312 -32.00 7.71 -11.25
N SER A 313 -31.14 7.60 -12.27
CA SER A 313 -31.50 7.03 -13.57
C SER A 313 -30.23 6.68 -14.36
N GLY A 314 -30.33 5.65 -15.21
CA GLY A 314 -29.36 5.30 -16.25
C GLY A 314 -30.04 5.17 -17.60
N TYR A 315 -29.27 5.16 -18.68
CA TYR A 315 -29.80 4.95 -20.03
C TYR A 315 -30.05 3.47 -20.32
N ASN A 316 -31.24 3.12 -20.83
CA ASN A 316 -31.69 1.73 -20.96
C ASN A 316 -31.49 0.90 -19.67
N ASP A 317 -31.64 1.57 -18.53
CA ASP A 317 -31.37 1.06 -17.20
C ASP A 317 -29.88 0.78 -16.87
N PHE A 318 -28.92 1.21 -17.69
CA PHE A 318 -27.47 1.03 -17.48
C PHE A 318 -26.74 2.34 -17.22
N ILE A 319 -25.70 2.27 -16.39
CA ILE A 319 -24.73 3.35 -16.17
C ILE A 319 -23.40 2.77 -15.68
N THR A 320 -22.30 3.41 -16.06
CA THR A 320 -20.98 3.12 -15.50
C THR A 320 -20.47 4.28 -14.65
N VAL A 321 -20.05 3.98 -13.43
CA VAL A 321 -19.38 4.92 -12.53
C VAL A 321 -17.89 4.62 -12.55
N HIS A 322 -17.11 5.54 -13.09
CA HIS A 322 -15.66 5.39 -13.27
C HIS A 322 -14.86 5.83 -12.06
N ARG A 323 -15.38 6.83 -11.33
CA ARG A 323 -14.70 7.36 -10.15
C ARG A 323 -15.66 8.16 -9.28
N ILE A 324 -15.46 8.08 -7.97
CA ILE A 324 -16.02 9.00 -6.97
C ILE A 324 -14.84 9.57 -6.18
N SER A 325 -14.81 10.90 -6.04
CA SER A 325 -13.81 11.61 -5.25
C SER A 325 -14.51 12.50 -4.24
N VAL A 326 -14.09 12.42 -2.99
CA VAL A 326 -14.60 13.22 -1.88
C VAL A 326 -13.48 14.13 -1.41
N GLU A 327 -13.67 15.44 -1.53
CA GLU A 327 -12.71 16.45 -1.07
C GLU A 327 -13.20 17.05 0.25
N GLY A 328 -12.39 16.96 1.30
CA GLY A 328 -12.72 17.46 2.62
C GLY A 328 -11.50 17.86 3.44
N LYS A 329 -11.75 18.28 4.68
CA LYS A 329 -10.72 18.48 5.68
C LYS A 329 -10.98 17.56 6.86
N ALA A 330 -10.03 16.66 7.12
CA ALA A 330 -10.00 15.93 8.38
C ALA A 330 -9.85 16.94 9.54
N PRO A 331 -10.50 16.71 10.69
CA PRO A 331 -10.29 17.51 11.88
C PRO A 331 -8.81 17.49 12.24
N ARG A 332 -8.22 18.67 12.46
CA ARG A 332 -6.86 18.76 12.98
C ARG A 332 -6.84 18.09 14.35
N LYS A 333 -6.10 16.99 14.48
CA LYS A 333 -5.63 16.50 15.78
C LYS A 333 -4.75 17.56 16.44
#